data_AF-A0A9D1MPS5-F1
#
_entry.id   AF-A0A9D1MPS5-F1
#
_cell.length_a   1.000
_cell.length_b   1.000
_cell.length_c   1.000
_cell.angle_alpha   90.00
_cell.angle_beta   90.00
_cell.angle_gamma   90.00
#
_symmetry.space_group_name_H-M   'P 1'
#
loop_
_entity.id
_entity.type
_entity.pdbx_description
1 polymer ?
#
loop_
_entity_poly.entity_id
_entity_poly.type
_entity_poly.pdbx_seq_one_letter_code
_entity_poly.pdbx_strand_id
1 'polypeptide(L)'
;MIDESAKQEPKELEEQDFLRIANDLREKIKKAENIKNEGKQNTLEVLDAVVRSVKAHGVSQHGLTKKKKRVALTVFERMSKAEEISQEEKAVLETLVYVTFQGIVQAK
;
A
#
# COMPACT_ATOMS: atom_id res chain seq x y z
N MET A 1 24.61 -7.11 32.14
CA MET A 1 23.43 -6.44 31.59
C MET A 1 23.42 -6.75 30.11
N ILE A 2 22.63 -7.75 29.71
CA ILE A 2 22.46 -8.09 28.30
C ILE A 2 21.23 -7.28 27.88
N ASP A 3 21.47 -6.32 27.00
CA ASP A 3 20.43 -5.53 26.36
C ASP A 3 19.59 -6.48 25.52
N GLU A 4 18.44 -6.89 26.04
CA GLU A 4 17.37 -7.54 25.27
C GLU A 4 16.81 -6.50 24.30
N SER A 5 17.58 -6.18 23.27
CA SER A 5 17.07 -5.58 22.06
C SER A 5 16.07 -6.57 21.49
N ALA A 6 14.81 -6.41 21.89
CA ALA A 6 13.68 -7.21 21.46
C ALA A 6 13.69 -7.21 19.93
N LYS A 7 14.22 -8.29 19.35
CA LYS A 7 13.96 -8.67 17.97
C LYS A 7 12.47 -9.01 17.93
N GLN A 8 11.64 -7.98 17.79
CA GLN A 8 10.28 -8.17 17.36
C GLN A 8 10.40 -8.84 15.99
N GLU A 9 10.17 -10.16 15.97
CA GLU A 9 9.98 -10.88 14.73
C GLU A 9 8.94 -10.11 13.92
N PRO A 10 9.15 -9.91 12.60
CA PRO A 10 8.17 -9.22 11.79
C PRO A 10 6.85 -9.96 11.92
N LYS A 11 5.90 -9.35 12.65
CA LYS A 11 4.57 -9.91 12.83
C LYS A 11 3.99 -10.12 11.45
N GLU A 12 3.63 -11.36 11.14
CA GLU A 12 2.99 -11.69 9.88
C GLU A 12 1.69 -10.89 9.78
N LEU A 13 1.54 -10.11 8.70
CA LEU A 13 0.34 -9.31 8.46
C LEU A 13 -0.78 -10.27 8.04
N GLU A 14 -1.70 -10.55 8.96
CA GLU A 14 -2.90 -11.31 8.64
C GLU A 14 -3.80 -10.53 7.67
N GLU A 15 -4.66 -11.25 6.94
CA GLU A 15 -5.57 -10.64 5.95
C GLU A 15 -6.42 -9.53 6.58
N GLN A 16 -6.98 -9.76 7.77
CA GLN A 16 -7.82 -8.77 8.47
C GLN A 16 -7.02 -7.52 8.86
N ASP A 17 -5.77 -7.69 9.31
CA ASP A 17 -4.88 -6.58 9.63
C ASP A 17 -4.57 -5.76 8.36
N PHE A 18 -4.21 -6.43 7.26
CA PHE A 18 -3.99 -5.77 5.98
C PHE A 18 -5.22 -4.96 5.55
N LEU A 19 -6.42 -5.54 5.61
CA LEU A 19 -7.66 -4.89 5.18
C LEU A 19 -8.01 -3.67 6.04
N ARG A 20 -7.84 -3.77 7.36
CA ARG A 20 -8.05 -2.66 8.30
C ARG A 20 -7.09 -1.51 7.99
N ILE A 21 -5.79 -1.81 7.94
CA ILE A 21 -4.75 -0.80 7.72
C ILE A 21 -4.86 -0.18 6.32
N ALA A 22 -5.21 -0.97 5.30
CA ALA A 22 -5.48 -0.46 3.96
C ALA A 22 -6.63 0.55 3.96
N ASN A 23 -7.66 0.34 4.78
CA ASN A 23 -8.75 1.32 4.93
C ASN A 23 -8.29 2.60 5.65
N ASP A 24 -7.43 2.50 6.66
CA ASP A 24 -6.85 3.66 7.33
C ASP A 24 -5.97 4.48 6.35
N LEU A 25 -5.11 3.80 5.58
CA LEU A 25 -4.29 4.41 4.53
C LEU A 25 -5.14 5.08 3.44
N ARG A 26 -6.29 4.50 3.09
CA ARG A 26 -7.26 5.07 2.15
C ARG A 26 -7.73 6.45 2.62
N GLU A 27 -8.09 6.58 3.91
CA GLU A 27 -8.49 7.86 4.49
C GLU A 27 -7.34 8.86 4.56
N LYS A 28 -6.11 8.39 4.89
CA LYS A 28 -4.91 9.24 4.86
C LYS A 28 -4.63 9.79 3.45
N ILE A 29 -4.75 8.96 2.40
CA ILE A 29 -4.56 9.39 0.99
C ILE A 29 -5.59 10.44 0.59
N LYS A 30 -6.87 10.27 0.98
CA LYS A 30 -7.91 11.28 0.70
C LYS A 30 -7.57 12.64 1.31
N LYS A 31 -7.05 12.64 2.54
CA LYS A 31 -6.75 13.85 3.31
C LYS A 31 -5.38 14.47 2.98
N ALA A 32 -4.46 13.74 2.36
CA ALA A 32 -3.10 14.20 2.07
C ALA A 32 -3.05 15.47 1.19
N GLU A 33 -2.75 16.64 1.76
CA GLU A 33 -2.76 17.92 1.04
C GLU A 33 -1.64 18.04 -0.01
N ASN A 34 -0.54 17.33 0.21
CA ASN A 34 0.64 17.31 -0.65
C ASN A 34 0.49 16.42 -1.92
N ILE A 35 -0.66 15.78 -2.11
CA ILE A 35 -0.95 14.95 -3.29
C ILE A 35 -2.04 15.64 -4.12
N LYS A 36 -1.76 15.89 -5.41
CA LYS A 36 -2.75 16.44 -6.34
C LYS A 36 -3.97 15.52 -6.46
N ASN A 37 -5.15 16.07 -6.72
CA ASN A 37 -6.41 15.30 -6.81
C ASN A 37 -6.35 14.11 -7.78
N GLU A 38 -5.79 14.28 -8.99
CA GLU A 38 -5.60 13.16 -9.94
C GLU A 38 -4.68 12.08 -9.35
N GLY A 39 -3.63 12.48 -8.62
CA GLY A 39 -2.73 11.58 -7.92
C GLY A 39 -3.45 10.76 -6.84
N LYS A 40 -4.30 11.42 -6.04
CA LYS A 40 -5.14 10.75 -5.03
C LYS A 40 -6.07 9.75 -5.69
N GLN A 41 -6.82 10.15 -6.72
CA GLN A 41 -7.77 9.29 -7.41
C GLN A 41 -7.08 8.04 -7.99
N ASN A 42 -5.97 8.21 -8.71
CA ASN A 42 -5.22 7.09 -9.27
C ASN A 42 -4.68 6.15 -8.18
N THR A 43 -4.20 6.71 -7.06
CA THR A 43 -3.70 5.90 -5.93
C THR A 43 -4.81 5.13 -5.25
N LEU A 44 -5.95 5.77 -5.00
CA LEU A 44 -7.13 5.15 -4.38
C LEU A 44 -7.69 4.04 -5.25
N GLU A 45 -7.76 4.22 -6.57
CA GLU A 45 -8.20 3.16 -7.49
C GLU A 45 -7.30 1.93 -7.44
N VAL A 46 -5.97 2.13 -7.37
CA VAL A 46 -4.99 1.03 -7.26
C VAL A 46 -5.13 0.35 -5.90
N LEU A 47 -5.23 1.11 -4.81
CA LEU A 47 -5.45 0.56 -3.47
C LEU A 47 -6.73 -0.26 -3.39
N ASP A 48 -7.85 0.29 -3.86
CA ASP A 48 -9.15 -0.38 -3.84
C ASP A 48 -9.11 -1.67 -4.68
N ALA A 49 -8.35 -1.70 -5.77
CA ALA A 49 -8.18 -2.89 -6.58
C ALA A 49 -7.32 -3.95 -5.88
N VAL A 50 -6.23 -3.58 -5.19
CA VAL A 50 -5.44 -4.49 -4.34
C VAL A 50 -6.29 -5.08 -3.23
N VAL A 51 -7.06 -4.24 -2.53
CA VAL A 51 -7.99 -4.69 -1.50
C VAL A 51 -9.01 -5.69 -2.05
N ARG A 52 -9.59 -5.43 -3.23
CA ARG A 52 -10.49 -6.40 -3.90
C ARG A 52 -9.79 -7.71 -4.22
N SER A 53 -8.55 -7.65 -4.71
CA SER A 53 -7.77 -8.84 -5.05
C SER A 53 -7.45 -9.68 -3.80
N VAL A 54 -7.12 -9.04 -2.68
CA VAL A 54 -6.87 -9.73 -1.40
C VAL A 54 -8.14 -10.43 -0.92
N LYS A 55 -9.27 -9.71 -0.86
CA LYS A 55 -10.57 -10.27 -0.46
C LYS A 55 -11.06 -11.44 -1.33
N ALA A 56 -10.58 -11.51 -2.57
CA ALA A 56 -10.96 -12.55 -3.53
C ALA A 56 -9.82 -13.55 -3.78
N HIS A 57 -8.79 -13.58 -2.92
CA HIS A 57 -7.67 -14.52 -2.95
C HIS A 57 -6.90 -14.60 -4.29
N GLY A 58 -6.67 -13.45 -4.94
CA GLY A 58 -5.70 -13.34 -6.06
C GLY A 58 -6.28 -13.07 -7.45
N VAL A 59 -7.33 -12.27 -7.56
CA VAL A 59 -7.98 -11.99 -8.87
C VAL A 59 -7.26 -10.90 -9.66
N SER A 60 -7.16 -11.10 -10.99
CA SER A 60 -6.64 -10.11 -11.93
C SER A 60 -7.37 -8.76 -11.82
N GLN A 61 -6.61 -7.68 -11.72
CA GLN A 61 -7.15 -6.33 -11.61
C GLN A 61 -7.32 -5.70 -12.99
N HIS A 62 -8.52 -5.83 -13.54
CA HIS A 62 -8.91 -5.18 -14.77
C HIS A 62 -9.12 -3.66 -14.57
N GLY A 63 -8.78 -2.86 -15.58
CA GLY A 63 -9.03 -1.40 -15.60
C GLY A 63 -7.91 -0.51 -15.06
N LEU A 64 -6.83 -1.07 -14.48
CA LEU A 64 -5.69 -0.29 -14.03
C LEU A 64 -4.62 -0.15 -15.11
N THR A 65 -4.47 1.06 -15.65
CA THR A 65 -3.42 1.36 -16.63
C THR A 65 -2.04 1.42 -15.97
N LYS A 66 -0.98 1.18 -16.76
CA LYS A 66 0.42 1.32 -16.31
C LYS A 66 0.71 2.72 -15.76
N LYS A 67 0.09 3.77 -16.31
CA LYS A 67 0.18 5.15 -15.81
C LYS A 67 -0.37 5.26 -14.38
N LYS A 68 -1.57 4.73 -14.12
CA LYS A 68 -2.19 4.76 -12.78
C LYS A 68 -1.33 4.03 -11.75
N LYS A 69 -0.82 2.84 -12.09
CA LYS A 69 0.08 2.08 -11.22
C LYS A 69 1.38 2.82 -10.90
N ARG A 70 2.00 3.50 -11.88
CA ARG A 70 3.21 4.31 -11.62
C ARG A 70 2.96 5.47 -10.66
N VAL A 71 1.83 6.16 -10.81
CA VAL A 71 1.43 7.24 -9.90
C VAL A 71 1.22 6.69 -8.49
N ALA A 72 0.48 5.59 -8.35
CA ALA A 72 0.23 4.95 -7.06
C ALA A 72 1.53 4.47 -6.40
N LEU A 73 2.43 3.86 -7.17
CA LEU A 73 3.75 3.41 -6.71
C LEU A 73 4.53 4.55 -6.05
N THR A 74 4.64 5.70 -6.73
CA THR A 74 5.33 6.87 -6.17
C THR A 74 4.67 7.38 -4.89
N VAL A 75 3.34 7.33 -4.79
CA VAL A 75 2.63 7.74 -3.57
C VAL A 75 2.90 6.75 -2.43
N PHE A 76 2.77 5.45 -2.66
CA PHE A 76 3.04 4.43 -1.64
C PHE A 76 4.49 4.49 -1.15
N GLU A 77 5.47 4.65 -2.04
CA GLU A 77 6.89 4.81 -1.67
C GLU A 77 7.17 6.07 -0.86
N ARG A 78 6.47 7.17 -1.13
CA ARG A 78 6.60 8.40 -0.35
C ARG A 78 5.98 8.23 1.03
N MET A 79 4.80 7.62 1.10
CA MET A 79 4.11 7.38 2.36
C MET A 79 4.87 6.38 3.23
N SER A 80 5.50 5.34 2.66
CA SER A 80 6.27 4.34 3.44
C SER A 80 7.54 4.91 4.08
N LYS A 81 7.97 6.10 3.64
CA LYS A 81 9.13 6.83 4.15
C LYS A 81 8.75 8.03 5.02
N ALA A 82 7.45 8.27 5.24
CA ALA A 82 7.02 9.35 6.10
C ALA A 82 7.34 9.01 7.58
N GLU A 83 7.75 10.02 8.35
CA GLU A 83 8.14 9.83 9.76
C GLU A 83 6.94 9.47 10.65
N GLU A 84 5.73 9.89 10.28
CA GLU A 84 4.49 9.74 11.08
C GLU A 84 3.63 8.52 10.67
N ILE A 85 4.26 7.39 10.34
CA ILE A 85 3.56 6.12 10.06
C ILE A 85 3.88 5.08 11.11
N SER A 86 2.91 4.21 11.41
CA SER A 86 3.17 3.05 12.28
C SER A 86 3.97 1.96 11.55
N GLN A 87 4.56 1.01 12.30
CA GLN A 87 5.23 -0.15 11.70
C GLN A 87 4.27 -1.01 10.87
N GLU A 88 3.02 -1.17 11.32
CA GLU A 88 2.00 -1.91 10.59
C GLU A 88 1.63 -1.21 9.27
N GLU A 89 1.46 0.12 9.30
CA GLU A 89 1.22 0.92 8.09
C GLU A 89 2.39 0.84 7.11
N LYS A 90 3.61 0.89 7.64
CA LYS A 90 4.83 0.74 6.84
C LYS A 90 4.86 -0.61 6.13
N ALA A 91 4.59 -1.69 6.83
CA ALA A 91 4.60 -3.05 6.25
C ALA A 91 3.51 -3.22 5.17
N VAL A 92 2.31 -2.64 5.39
CA VAL A 92 1.26 -2.61 4.36
C VAL A 92 1.66 -1.75 3.16
N LEU A 93 2.26 -0.58 3.37
CA LEU A 93 2.75 0.27 2.29
C LEU A 93 3.87 -0.39 1.48
N GLU A 94 4.81 -1.09 2.12
CA GLU A 94 5.86 -1.86 1.45
C GLU A 94 5.26 -3.00 0.61
N THR A 95 4.24 -3.67 1.14
CA THR A 95 3.47 -4.68 0.38
C THR A 95 2.79 -4.05 -0.85
N LEU A 96 2.14 -2.88 -0.68
CA LEU A 96 1.50 -2.15 -1.77
C LEU A 96 2.52 -1.70 -2.83
N VAL A 97 3.70 -1.23 -2.41
CA VAL A 97 4.83 -0.90 -3.31
C VAL A 97 5.21 -2.12 -4.13
N TYR A 98 5.47 -3.26 -3.47
CA TYR A 98 5.89 -4.48 -4.14
C TYR A 98 4.85 -4.97 -5.16
N VAL A 99 3.59 -5.14 -4.74
CA VAL A 99 2.51 -5.64 -5.62
C VAL A 99 2.26 -4.68 -6.78
N THR A 100 2.27 -3.37 -6.53
CA THR A 100 2.08 -2.38 -7.59
C THR A 100 3.22 -2.40 -8.60
N PHE A 101 4.47 -2.53 -8.13
CA PHE A 101 5.65 -2.67 -8.98
C PHE A 101 5.57 -3.93 -9.85
N GLN A 102 5.26 -5.09 -9.25
CA GLN A 102 5.05 -6.33 -10.00
C GLN A 102 3.97 -6.16 -11.07
N GLY A 103 2.85 -5.52 -10.73
CA GLY A 103 1.77 -5.22 -11.68
C GLY A 103 2.16 -4.27 -12.82
N ILE A 104 3.24 -3.49 -12.70
CA ILE A 104 3.80 -2.64 -13.77
C ILE A 104 4.74 -3.44 -14.67
N VAL A 105 5.56 -4.30 -14.06
CA VAL A 105 6.54 -5.14 -14.77
C VAL A 105 5.84 -6.22 -15.60
N GLN A 106 4.79 -6.83 -15.05
CA GLN A 106 4.04 -7.91 -15.69
C GLN A 106 2.99 -7.41 -16.70
N ALA A 107 2.70 -6.11 -16.73
CA ALA A 107 1.85 -5.50 -17.74
C ALA A 107 2.60 -5.46 -19.09
N LYS A 108 2.36 -6.48 -19.93
CA LYS A 108 2.79 -6.57 -21.33
C LYS A 108 2.23 -5.43 -22.15
#